data_AF-A0A6A4I1N3-F1
#
_entry.id   AF-A0A6A4I1N3-F1
#
_cell.length_a   1.000
_cell.length_b   1.000
_cell.length_c   1.000
_cell.angle_alpha   90.00
_cell.angle_beta   90.00
_cell.angle_gamma   90.00
#
_symmetry.space_group_name_H-M   'P 1'
#
loop_
_entity.id
_entity.type
_entity.pdbx_description
1 polymer ?
#
loop_
_entity_poly.entity_id
_entity_poly.type
_entity_poly.pdbx_seq_one_letter_code
_entity_poly.pdbx_strand_id
1 'polypeptide(L)'
;MSSVARHRSSRGKSLKELHSLGIDSKREKKALQRKARDEKKKYLKEIEGLQVTLEENSCVISVLEPENSKLCLAVTKLEEKLSMSSATVSTLREQISSLRKTIYALEKQVERLKSSLATSRMELKKLLVWDPTKKGIYKASARKLFCDLKRAGCCNHDLAVKSCAAAFGIRVKRVMSMRTGGRCVREGGIYGLMQLGCEIKNAPSFGEGSDGTTVRGVTQESCSITVSVPSYEPGVDDTDQSTWKPVTRFADVAPALDHTAQRQFEGSVELDDYFRKQGFQHMDHAKDGKKKFRLSKERKERVVNRDLAKEKMSTMTVDDILRESEKISDADILKAAGKKFKSITEMSPSLTVVGSASV
;
A
#
# COMPACT_ATOMS: atom_id res chain seq x y z
N MET A 1 -0.12 115.88 17.23
CA MET A 1 0.51 116.78 16.25
C MET A 1 -0.59 117.70 15.72
N SER A 2 -0.62 119.02 15.87
CA SER A 2 0.37 120.03 16.27
C SER A 2 -0.33 121.24 16.89
N SER A 3 0.33 121.78 17.92
CA SER A 3 0.43 123.17 18.38
C SER A 3 -0.76 124.15 18.35
N VAL A 4 -1.15 124.48 19.58
CA VAL A 4 -1.56 125.79 20.09
C VAL A 4 -0.62 126.93 19.63
N ALA A 5 -1.17 128.07 19.20
CA ALA A 5 -0.52 129.38 19.32
C ALA A 5 -1.56 130.51 19.41
N ARG A 6 -1.53 131.25 20.53
CA ARG A 6 -2.29 132.49 20.77
C ARG A 6 -1.43 133.68 20.33
N HIS A 7 -2.02 134.72 19.72
CA HIS A 7 -1.65 136.10 20.05
C HIS A 7 -2.69 137.17 19.70
N ARG A 8 -2.65 138.24 20.49
CA ARG A 8 -3.60 139.35 20.68
C ARG A 8 -3.54 140.39 19.57
N SER A 9 -4.66 141.08 19.32
CA SER A 9 -4.68 142.52 19.06
C SER A 9 -6.10 143.05 19.15
N SER A 10 -6.40 143.76 20.23
CA SER A 10 -7.60 144.54 20.47
C SER A 10 -7.50 145.88 19.74
N ARG A 11 -8.36 146.13 18.76
CA ARG A 11 -8.72 147.48 18.31
C ARG A 11 -10.21 147.49 18.04
N GLY A 12 -10.93 148.31 18.83
CA GLY A 12 -12.37 148.46 18.78
C GLY A 12 -12.82 148.83 17.38
N LYS A 13 -13.60 147.92 16.78
CA LYS A 13 -14.24 148.13 15.48
C LYS A 13 -15.53 148.89 15.71
N SER A 14 -15.68 150.00 14.99
CA SER A 14 -16.85 150.88 15.09
C SER A 14 -18.14 150.11 14.75
N LEU A 15 -19.27 150.58 15.27
CA LEU A 15 -20.61 150.00 15.10
C LEU A 15 -21.01 149.77 13.62
N LYS A 16 -20.32 150.39 12.66
CA LYS A 16 -20.49 150.17 11.21
C LYS A 16 -19.81 148.88 10.69
N GLU A 17 -18.73 148.41 11.32
CA GLU A 17 -18.00 147.21 10.88
C GLU A 17 -18.61 145.90 11.42
N LEU A 18 -19.30 145.93 12.56
CA LEU A 18 -20.12 144.80 13.03
C LEU A 18 -21.36 144.59 12.14
N HIS A 19 -21.85 145.65 11.49
CA HIS A 19 -22.96 145.56 10.56
C HIS A 19 -22.54 144.92 9.21
N SER A 20 -21.34 145.22 8.69
CA SER A 20 -20.83 144.56 7.47
C SER A 20 -20.49 143.09 7.70
N LEU A 21 -19.85 142.73 8.82
CA LEU A 21 -19.57 141.32 9.17
C LEU A 21 -20.85 140.51 9.45
N GLY A 22 -21.90 141.15 9.98
CA GLY A 22 -23.23 140.54 10.12
C GLY A 22 -23.94 140.31 8.79
N ILE A 23 -23.69 141.15 7.78
CA ILE A 23 -24.19 140.97 6.41
C ILE A 23 -23.40 139.88 5.69
N ASP A 24 -22.08 139.83 5.85
CA ASP A 24 -21.22 138.82 5.24
C ASP A 24 -21.43 137.43 5.86
N SER A 25 -21.55 137.33 7.20
CA SER A 25 -21.93 136.09 7.87
C SER A 25 -23.35 135.63 7.48
N LYS A 26 -24.31 136.56 7.26
CA LYS A 26 -25.64 136.20 6.72
C LYS A 26 -25.59 135.72 5.27
N ARG A 27 -24.72 136.29 4.42
CA ARG A 27 -24.50 135.85 3.03
C ARG A 27 -23.82 134.49 2.99
N GLU A 28 -22.81 134.28 3.81
CA GLU A 28 -22.06 133.02 3.90
C GLU A 28 -22.92 131.90 4.48
N LYS A 29 -23.72 132.19 5.51
CA LYS A 29 -24.71 131.25 6.08
C LYS A 29 -25.79 130.90 5.05
N LYS A 30 -26.25 131.86 4.22
CA LYS A 30 -27.17 131.60 3.10
C LYS A 30 -26.51 130.82 1.95
N ALA A 31 -25.23 131.04 1.66
CA ALA A 31 -24.48 130.31 0.65
C ALA A 31 -24.21 128.85 1.07
N LEU A 32 -23.84 128.63 2.34
CA LEU A 32 -23.76 127.31 2.96
C LEU A 32 -25.12 126.62 3.01
N GLN A 33 -26.21 127.34 3.28
CA GLN A 33 -27.57 126.78 3.23
C GLN A 33 -27.99 126.37 1.81
N ARG A 34 -27.54 127.09 0.78
CA ARG A 34 -27.77 126.71 -0.63
C ARG A 34 -26.93 125.50 -1.02
N LYS A 35 -25.63 125.49 -0.71
CA LYS A 35 -24.76 124.31 -0.91
C LYS A 35 -25.30 123.08 -0.20
N ALA A 36 -25.71 123.19 1.06
CA ALA A 36 -26.32 122.08 1.81
C ALA A 36 -27.66 121.63 1.22
N ARG A 37 -28.45 122.54 0.62
CA ARG A 37 -29.68 122.17 -0.10
C ARG A 37 -29.38 121.47 -1.43
N ASP A 38 -28.39 121.93 -2.16
CA ASP A 38 -27.99 121.34 -3.45
C ASP A 38 -27.32 119.97 -3.24
N GLU A 39 -26.48 119.83 -2.20
CA GLU A 39 -25.93 118.54 -1.74
C GLU A 39 -27.04 117.61 -1.25
N LYS A 40 -27.97 118.09 -0.42
CA LYS A 40 -29.13 117.30 0.01
C LYS A 40 -29.97 116.84 -1.19
N LYS A 41 -30.15 117.69 -2.21
CA LYS A 41 -30.87 117.36 -3.44
C LYS A 41 -30.10 116.36 -4.31
N LYS A 42 -28.77 116.44 -4.33
CA LYS A 42 -27.88 115.46 -4.97
C LYS A 42 -27.98 114.10 -4.28
N TYR A 43 -27.89 114.05 -2.96
CA TYR A 43 -28.06 112.83 -2.17
C TYR A 43 -29.45 112.23 -2.32
N LEU A 44 -30.51 113.06 -2.39
CA LEU A 44 -31.88 112.58 -2.63
C LEU A 44 -32.02 111.90 -3.99
N LYS A 45 -31.46 112.48 -5.06
CA LYS A 45 -31.45 111.84 -6.38
C LYS A 45 -30.64 110.54 -6.40
N GLU A 46 -29.55 110.48 -5.65
CA GLU A 46 -28.72 109.28 -5.52
C GLU A 46 -29.45 108.18 -4.74
N ILE A 47 -30.17 108.55 -3.68
CA ILE A 47 -31.05 107.63 -2.92
C ILE A 47 -32.21 107.12 -3.79
N GLU A 48 -32.85 107.98 -4.58
CA GLU A 48 -33.89 107.58 -5.53
C GLU A 48 -33.34 106.62 -6.59
N GLY A 49 -32.16 106.90 -7.15
CA GLY A 49 -31.49 105.99 -8.09
C GLY A 49 -31.16 104.64 -7.46
N LEU A 50 -30.66 104.64 -6.22
CA LEU A 50 -30.40 103.40 -5.47
C LEU A 50 -31.69 102.64 -5.18
N GLN A 51 -32.79 103.32 -4.85
CA GLN A 51 -34.11 102.69 -4.66
C GLN A 51 -34.59 101.99 -5.93
N VAL A 52 -34.48 102.64 -7.09
CA VAL A 52 -34.86 102.03 -8.37
C VAL A 52 -34.01 100.78 -8.64
N THR A 53 -32.68 100.85 -8.46
CA THR A 53 -31.84 99.66 -8.63
C THR A 53 -32.14 98.55 -7.61
N LEU A 54 -32.55 98.92 -6.39
CA LEU A 54 -32.95 97.95 -5.37
C LEU A 54 -34.26 97.25 -5.75
N GLU A 55 -35.22 97.97 -6.30
CA GLU A 55 -36.47 97.41 -6.81
C GLU A 55 -36.26 96.50 -8.03
N GLU A 56 -35.41 96.92 -8.98
CA GLU A 56 -35.02 96.10 -10.13
C GLU A 56 -34.34 94.79 -9.67
N ASN A 57 -33.40 94.88 -8.74
CA ASN A 57 -32.73 93.71 -8.18
C ASN A 57 -33.70 92.83 -7.39
N SER A 58 -34.64 93.42 -6.64
CA SER A 58 -35.70 92.68 -5.94
C SER A 58 -36.58 91.89 -6.92
N CYS A 59 -36.95 92.51 -8.04
CA CYS A 59 -37.69 91.85 -9.11
C CYS A 59 -36.91 90.67 -9.70
N VAL A 60 -35.62 90.88 -10.03
CA VAL A 60 -34.74 89.80 -10.53
C VAL A 60 -34.62 88.66 -9.52
N ILE A 61 -34.45 88.96 -8.23
CA ILE A 61 -34.39 87.96 -7.16
C ILE A 61 -35.68 87.13 -7.12
N SER A 62 -36.85 87.78 -7.17
CA SER A 62 -38.15 87.08 -7.16
C SER A 62 -38.38 86.13 -8.34
N VAL A 63 -37.77 86.41 -9.50
CA VAL A 63 -37.83 85.52 -10.67
C VAL A 63 -36.82 84.38 -10.57
N LEU A 64 -35.63 84.64 -10.02
CA LEU A 64 -34.57 83.63 -9.90
C LEU A 64 -34.81 82.62 -8.75
N GLU A 65 -35.47 83.02 -7.67
CA GLU A 65 -35.82 82.14 -6.56
C GLU A 65 -36.58 80.86 -6.95
N PRO A 66 -37.68 80.92 -7.73
CA PRO A 66 -38.40 79.72 -8.15
C PRO A 66 -37.59 78.87 -9.13
N GLU A 67 -36.74 79.46 -9.96
CA GLU A 67 -35.85 78.71 -10.86
C GLU A 67 -34.76 77.98 -10.07
N ASN A 68 -34.13 78.65 -9.11
CA ASN A 68 -33.17 78.03 -8.19
C ASN A 68 -33.83 76.92 -7.37
N SER A 69 -35.08 77.11 -6.92
CA SER A 69 -35.84 76.06 -6.24
C SER A 69 -36.06 74.83 -7.13
N LYS A 70 -36.44 75.03 -8.40
CA LYS A 70 -36.59 73.94 -9.38
C LYS A 70 -35.28 73.22 -9.65
N LEU A 71 -34.18 73.95 -9.82
CA LEU A 71 -32.85 73.38 -10.04
C LEU A 71 -32.38 72.58 -8.82
N CYS A 72 -32.57 73.09 -7.60
CA CYS A 72 -32.29 72.36 -6.37
C CYS A 72 -33.06 71.03 -6.31
N LEU A 73 -34.35 71.03 -6.63
CA LEU A 73 -35.17 69.81 -6.67
C LEU A 73 -34.72 68.82 -7.77
N ALA A 74 -34.19 69.31 -8.88
CA ALA A 74 -33.65 68.46 -9.94
C ALA A 74 -32.30 67.84 -9.51
N VAL A 75 -31.44 68.62 -8.86
CA VAL A 75 -30.15 68.16 -8.31
C VAL A 75 -30.38 67.08 -7.27
N THR A 76 -31.29 67.27 -6.31
CA THR A 76 -31.58 66.24 -5.29
C THR A 76 -32.09 64.93 -5.90
N LYS A 77 -32.98 65.00 -6.90
CA LYS A 77 -33.45 63.81 -7.64
C LYS A 77 -32.32 63.09 -8.38
N LEU A 78 -31.35 63.82 -8.92
CA LEU A 78 -30.20 63.23 -9.60
C LEU A 78 -29.23 62.61 -8.58
N GLU A 79 -29.02 63.24 -7.44
CA GLU A 79 -28.21 62.71 -6.34
C GLU A 79 -28.80 61.40 -5.78
N GLU A 80 -30.13 61.34 -5.60
CA GLU A 80 -30.83 60.11 -5.21
C GLU A 80 -30.62 58.99 -6.24
N LYS A 81 -30.80 59.29 -7.53
CA LYS A 81 -30.55 58.32 -8.61
C LYS A 81 -29.10 57.85 -8.65
N LEU A 82 -28.15 58.77 -8.46
CA LEU A 82 -26.72 58.47 -8.42
C LEU A 82 -26.38 57.58 -7.22
N SER A 83 -26.94 57.89 -6.04
CA SER A 83 -26.80 57.09 -4.83
C SER A 83 -27.34 55.67 -5.03
N MET A 84 -28.56 55.54 -5.58
CA MET A 84 -29.17 54.25 -5.91
C MET A 84 -28.33 53.46 -6.93
N SER A 85 -27.86 54.11 -8.00
CA SER A 85 -27.01 53.46 -8.99
C SER A 85 -25.64 53.06 -8.44
N SER A 86 -25.09 53.84 -7.50
CA SER A 86 -23.83 53.49 -6.83
C SER A 86 -24.00 52.24 -5.97
N ALA A 87 -25.11 52.14 -5.24
CA ALA A 87 -25.46 50.96 -4.44
C ALA A 87 -25.72 49.71 -5.31
N THR A 88 -26.34 49.85 -6.49
CA THR A 88 -26.49 48.71 -7.40
C THR A 88 -25.14 48.27 -7.98
N VAL A 89 -24.24 49.20 -8.30
CA VAL A 89 -22.89 48.86 -8.77
C VAL A 89 -22.08 48.16 -7.68
N SER A 90 -22.18 48.57 -6.41
CA SER A 90 -21.47 47.89 -5.31
C SER A 90 -21.96 46.45 -5.12
N THR A 91 -23.28 46.24 -5.07
CA THR A 91 -23.88 44.90 -4.93
C THR A 91 -23.52 43.99 -6.11
N LEU A 92 -23.56 44.48 -7.35
CA LEU A 92 -23.13 43.72 -8.53
C LEU A 92 -21.64 43.36 -8.47
N ARG A 93 -20.78 44.25 -7.99
CA ARG A 93 -19.35 43.95 -7.80
C ARG A 93 -19.12 42.83 -6.78
N GLU A 94 -19.89 42.81 -5.70
CA GLU A 94 -19.84 41.74 -4.70
C GLU A 94 -20.31 40.40 -5.27
N GLN A 95 -21.40 40.41 -6.05
CA GLN A 95 -21.88 39.23 -6.76
C GLN A 95 -20.85 38.70 -7.78
N ILE A 96 -20.20 39.58 -8.55
CA ILE A 96 -19.14 39.17 -9.47
C ILE A 96 -17.97 38.55 -8.71
N SER A 97 -17.60 39.11 -7.55
CA SER A 97 -16.53 38.57 -6.70
C SER A 97 -16.88 37.18 -6.16
N SER A 98 -18.11 36.98 -5.69
CA SER A 98 -18.57 35.67 -5.20
C SER A 98 -18.63 34.64 -6.32
N LEU A 99 -19.16 35.00 -7.49
CA LEU A 99 -19.19 34.12 -8.66
C LEU A 99 -17.80 33.75 -9.17
N ARG A 100 -16.82 34.67 -9.14
CA ARG A 100 -15.43 34.34 -9.49
C ARG A 100 -14.84 33.30 -8.55
N LYS A 101 -15.13 33.38 -7.24
CA LYS A 101 -14.68 32.39 -6.25
C LYS A 101 -15.32 31.03 -6.49
N THR A 102 -16.62 30.98 -6.81
CA THR A 102 -17.30 29.70 -7.09
C THR A 102 -16.80 29.05 -8.37
N ILE A 103 -16.60 29.83 -9.45
CA ILE A 103 -16.01 29.35 -10.70
C ILE A 103 -14.63 28.74 -10.44
N TYR A 104 -13.74 29.46 -9.75
CA TYR A 104 -12.41 28.94 -9.42
C TYR A 104 -12.46 27.64 -8.60
N ALA A 105 -13.37 27.57 -7.61
CA ALA A 105 -13.54 26.36 -6.81
C ALA A 105 -14.01 25.16 -7.66
N LEU A 106 -14.97 25.38 -8.57
CA LEU A 106 -15.46 24.35 -9.50
C LEU A 106 -14.39 23.91 -10.49
N GLU A 107 -13.61 24.84 -11.05
CA GLU A 107 -12.48 24.52 -11.92
C GLU A 107 -11.47 23.60 -11.21
N LYS A 108 -11.13 23.92 -9.95
CA LYS A 108 -10.24 23.08 -9.14
C LYS A 108 -10.84 21.71 -8.82
N GLN A 109 -12.15 21.61 -8.59
CA GLN A 109 -12.81 20.32 -8.44
C GLN A 109 -12.74 19.49 -9.73
N VAL A 110 -12.99 20.09 -10.89
CA VAL A 110 -12.90 19.42 -12.18
C VAL A 110 -11.48 18.92 -12.46
N GLU A 111 -10.44 19.71 -12.16
CA GLU A 111 -9.05 19.28 -12.28
C GLU A 111 -8.74 18.05 -11.42
N ARG A 112 -9.18 18.04 -10.16
CA ARG A 112 -9.00 16.91 -9.24
C ARG A 112 -9.76 15.66 -9.72
N LEU A 113 -10.98 15.84 -10.23
CA LEU A 113 -11.76 14.73 -10.78
C LEU A 113 -11.12 14.16 -12.04
N LYS A 114 -10.56 15.00 -12.92
CA LYS A 114 -9.83 14.56 -14.11
C LYS A 114 -8.60 13.72 -13.74
N SER A 115 -7.81 14.15 -12.76
CA SER A 115 -6.65 13.38 -12.32
C SER A 115 -7.04 12.07 -11.64
N SER A 116 -8.07 12.09 -10.77
CA SER A 116 -8.63 10.88 -10.16
C SER A 116 -9.13 9.88 -11.22
N LEU A 117 -9.91 10.36 -12.20
CA LEU A 117 -10.42 9.56 -13.31
C LEU A 117 -9.29 8.98 -14.17
N ALA A 118 -8.20 9.73 -14.40
CA ALA A 118 -7.03 9.22 -15.11
C ALA A 118 -6.38 8.06 -14.35
N THR A 119 -6.21 8.19 -13.04
CA THR A 119 -5.69 7.13 -12.17
C THR A 119 -6.59 5.89 -12.21
N SER A 120 -7.91 6.04 -12.01
CA SER A 120 -8.86 4.93 -12.06
C SER A 120 -8.87 4.25 -13.44
N ARG A 121 -8.75 5.01 -14.53
CA ARG A 121 -8.63 4.44 -15.88
C ARG A 121 -7.34 3.63 -16.05
N MET A 122 -6.21 4.08 -15.48
CA MET A 122 -4.95 3.33 -15.51
C MET A 122 -5.04 2.05 -14.69
N GLU A 123 -5.64 2.10 -13.50
CA GLU A 123 -5.88 0.92 -12.66
C GLU A 123 -6.80 -0.08 -13.34
N LEU A 124 -7.92 0.40 -13.91
CA LEU A 124 -8.84 -0.44 -14.67
C LEU A 124 -8.13 -1.10 -15.85
N LYS A 125 -7.28 -0.37 -16.61
CA LYS A 125 -6.47 -0.98 -17.68
C LYS A 125 -5.54 -2.09 -17.18
N LYS A 126 -4.97 -1.95 -15.97
CA LYS A 126 -4.15 -3.01 -15.35
C LYS A 126 -4.99 -4.23 -14.97
N LEU A 127 -6.23 -4.02 -14.50
CA LEU A 127 -7.14 -5.10 -14.10
C LEU A 127 -7.78 -5.81 -15.30
N LEU A 128 -8.07 -5.08 -16.38
CA LEU A 128 -8.65 -5.60 -17.63
C LEU A 128 -7.71 -6.54 -18.39
N VAL A 129 -6.43 -6.64 -18.01
CA VAL A 129 -5.47 -7.53 -18.66
C VAL A 129 -4.85 -8.46 -17.63
N TRP A 130 -5.19 -9.74 -17.72
CA TRP A 130 -4.53 -10.76 -16.91
C TRP A 130 -3.24 -11.21 -17.60
N ASP A 131 -2.11 -10.87 -16.99
CA ASP A 131 -0.79 -11.40 -17.35
C ASP A 131 -0.40 -12.51 -16.35
N PRO A 132 -0.46 -13.79 -16.75
CA PRO A 132 -0.08 -14.90 -15.88
C PRO A 132 1.43 -15.03 -15.70
N THR A 133 2.24 -14.21 -16.38
CA THR A 133 3.69 -14.28 -16.35
C THR A 133 4.31 -13.06 -15.67
N LYS A 134 5.49 -13.25 -15.06
CA LYS A 134 6.36 -12.17 -14.56
C LYS A 134 7.79 -12.51 -15.00
N LYS A 135 8.42 -11.65 -15.80
CA LYS A 135 9.75 -11.89 -16.39
C LYS A 135 9.83 -13.22 -17.16
N GLY A 136 8.80 -13.55 -17.94
CA GLY A 136 8.73 -14.79 -18.72
C GLY A 136 8.38 -16.06 -17.93
N ILE A 137 8.34 -16.00 -16.59
CA ILE A 137 8.01 -17.13 -15.71
C ILE A 137 6.54 -17.07 -15.32
N TYR A 138 5.82 -18.20 -15.38
CA TYR A 138 4.44 -18.27 -14.92
C TYR A 138 4.35 -18.10 -13.39
N LYS A 139 3.48 -17.17 -12.96
CA LYS A 139 3.19 -16.86 -11.55
C LYS A 139 2.59 -18.09 -10.85
N ALA A 140 2.80 -18.20 -9.54
CA ALA A 140 2.25 -19.29 -8.73
C ALA A 140 0.72 -19.39 -8.86
N SER A 141 0.00 -18.27 -8.89
CA SER A 141 -1.45 -18.24 -9.07
C SER A 141 -1.92 -18.83 -10.42
N ALA A 142 -1.18 -18.57 -11.50
CA ALA A 142 -1.48 -19.14 -12.82
C ALA A 142 -1.20 -20.64 -12.88
N ARG A 143 -0.13 -21.11 -12.22
CA ARG A 143 0.17 -22.54 -12.08
C ARG A 143 -0.90 -23.26 -11.27
N LYS A 144 -1.32 -22.67 -10.14
CA LYS A 144 -2.40 -23.19 -9.29
C LYS A 144 -3.71 -23.32 -10.09
N LEU A 145 -4.12 -22.26 -10.80
CA LEU A 145 -5.30 -22.29 -11.67
C LEU A 145 -5.25 -23.44 -12.69
N PHE A 146 -4.09 -23.65 -13.33
CA PHE A 146 -3.93 -24.78 -14.26
C PHE A 146 -4.11 -26.14 -13.56
N CYS A 147 -3.49 -26.32 -12.38
CA CYS A 147 -3.63 -27.56 -11.60
C CYS A 147 -5.09 -27.81 -11.18
N ASP A 148 -5.81 -26.76 -10.79
CA ASP A 148 -7.21 -26.85 -10.37
C ASP A 148 -8.13 -27.20 -11.56
N LEU A 149 -7.91 -26.58 -12.72
CA LEU A 149 -8.61 -26.93 -13.96
C LEU A 149 -8.35 -28.39 -14.38
N LYS A 150 -7.11 -28.85 -14.25
CA LYS A 150 -6.76 -30.24 -14.55
C LYS A 150 -7.42 -31.21 -13.57
N ARG A 151 -7.45 -30.87 -12.28
CA ARG A 151 -8.14 -31.67 -11.25
C ARG A 151 -9.64 -31.73 -11.49
N ALA A 152 -10.23 -30.66 -12.02
CA ALA A 152 -11.63 -30.60 -12.44
C ALA A 152 -11.92 -31.36 -13.74
N GLY A 153 -10.93 -32.01 -14.36
CA GLY A 153 -11.11 -32.77 -15.60
C GLY A 153 -11.24 -31.91 -16.85
N CYS A 154 -10.83 -30.64 -16.81
CA CYS A 154 -10.89 -29.77 -17.99
C CYS A 154 -9.88 -30.25 -19.05
N CYS A 155 -10.33 -30.69 -20.22
CA CYS A 155 -9.43 -31.09 -21.29
C CYS A 155 -8.79 -29.88 -22.00
N ASN A 156 -9.59 -28.83 -22.27
CA ASN A 156 -9.16 -27.64 -23.00
C ASN A 156 -9.03 -26.41 -22.09
N HIS A 157 -7.95 -26.39 -21.32
CA HIS A 157 -7.62 -25.35 -20.37
C HIS A 157 -7.49 -23.96 -21.03
N ASP A 158 -7.00 -23.91 -22.27
CA ASP A 158 -6.86 -22.64 -23.01
C ASP A 158 -8.22 -22.00 -23.26
N LEU A 159 -9.15 -22.78 -23.80
CA LEU A 159 -10.52 -22.33 -24.02
C LEU A 159 -11.21 -21.97 -22.70
N ALA A 160 -11.09 -22.80 -21.66
CA ALA A 160 -11.73 -22.53 -20.37
C ALA A 160 -11.25 -21.20 -19.76
N VAL A 161 -9.94 -20.95 -19.73
CA VAL A 161 -9.36 -19.71 -19.20
C VAL A 161 -9.81 -18.50 -20.03
N LYS A 162 -9.78 -18.59 -21.37
CA LYS A 162 -10.20 -17.51 -22.27
C LYS A 162 -11.69 -17.22 -22.14
N SER A 163 -12.54 -18.24 -22.12
CA SER A 163 -14.00 -18.09 -21.99
C SER A 163 -14.39 -17.48 -20.65
N CYS A 164 -13.80 -17.97 -19.54
CA CYS A 164 -14.04 -17.37 -18.23
C CYS A 164 -13.56 -15.91 -18.18
N ALA A 165 -12.36 -15.62 -18.67
CA ALA A 165 -11.86 -14.25 -18.68
C ALA A 165 -12.71 -13.33 -19.56
N ALA A 166 -13.17 -13.79 -20.72
CA ALA A 166 -14.07 -13.05 -21.60
C ALA A 166 -15.40 -12.73 -20.92
N ALA A 167 -15.97 -13.68 -20.16
CA ALA A 167 -17.20 -13.45 -19.39
C ALA A 167 -17.05 -12.33 -18.33
N PHE A 168 -15.84 -12.15 -17.78
CA PHE A 168 -15.51 -11.05 -16.86
C PHE A 168 -14.98 -9.79 -17.55
N GLY A 169 -14.96 -9.74 -18.90
CA GLY A 169 -14.39 -8.62 -19.65
C GLY A 169 -12.86 -8.48 -19.53
N ILE A 170 -12.18 -9.54 -19.08
CA ILE A 170 -10.73 -9.59 -18.87
C ILE A 170 -10.06 -10.16 -20.12
N ARG A 171 -9.05 -9.47 -20.63
CA ARG A 171 -8.20 -9.95 -21.73
C ARG A 171 -7.05 -10.77 -21.18
N VAL A 172 -6.87 -11.98 -21.71
CA VAL A 172 -5.77 -12.86 -21.32
C VAL A 172 -4.60 -12.67 -22.29
N LYS A 173 -3.45 -12.22 -21.77
CA LYS A 173 -2.28 -11.95 -22.62
C LYS A 173 -1.63 -13.20 -23.18
N ARG A 174 -1.59 -14.27 -22.36
CA ARG A 174 -0.98 -15.56 -22.70
C ARG A 174 -1.67 -16.63 -21.89
N VAL A 175 -1.81 -17.83 -22.43
CA VAL A 175 -2.28 -19.00 -21.66
C VAL A 175 -1.16 -20.02 -21.52
N MET A 176 -1.20 -20.81 -20.45
CA MET A 176 -0.24 -21.87 -20.21
C MET A 176 -0.48 -23.00 -21.19
N SER A 177 0.57 -23.40 -21.92
CA SER A 177 0.48 -24.57 -22.82
C SER A 177 0.30 -25.85 -22.01
N MET A 178 -0.32 -26.88 -22.59
CA MET A 178 -0.46 -28.20 -21.97
C MET A 178 0.88 -28.80 -21.55
N ARG A 179 1.93 -28.63 -22.38
CA ARG A 179 3.28 -29.10 -22.08
C ARG A 179 3.84 -28.40 -20.84
N THR A 180 3.72 -27.08 -20.76
CA THR A 180 4.20 -26.29 -19.63
C THR A 180 3.42 -26.61 -18.36
N GLY A 181 2.08 -26.66 -18.44
CA GLY A 181 1.25 -27.01 -17.30
C GLY A 181 1.49 -28.45 -16.82
N GLY A 182 1.69 -29.39 -17.74
CA GLY A 182 2.11 -30.76 -17.41
C GLY A 182 3.49 -30.83 -16.74
N ARG A 183 4.41 -29.91 -17.05
CA ARG A 183 5.66 -29.76 -16.28
C ARG A 183 5.37 -29.20 -14.89
N CYS A 184 4.55 -28.16 -14.75
CA CYS A 184 4.20 -27.61 -13.42
C CYS A 184 3.55 -28.65 -12.50
N VAL A 185 2.70 -29.55 -13.02
CA VAL A 185 2.11 -30.64 -12.23
C VAL A 185 3.18 -31.67 -11.81
N ARG A 186 4.05 -32.07 -12.74
CA ARG A 186 5.14 -33.01 -12.44
C ARG A 186 6.16 -32.43 -11.48
N GLU A 187 6.52 -31.17 -11.67
CA GLU A 187 7.32 -30.37 -10.74
C GLU A 187 6.67 -30.42 -9.36
N GLY A 188 5.36 -30.16 -9.23
CA GLY A 188 4.67 -30.25 -7.94
C GLY A 188 4.80 -31.62 -7.26
N GLY A 189 4.69 -32.72 -8.01
CA GLY A 189 4.87 -34.07 -7.47
C GLY A 189 6.32 -34.37 -7.10
N ILE A 190 7.26 -34.10 -8.00
CA ILE A 190 8.70 -34.34 -7.79
C ILE A 190 9.23 -33.47 -6.65
N TYR A 191 8.89 -32.18 -6.61
CA TYR A 191 9.28 -31.29 -5.51
C TYR A 191 8.64 -31.72 -4.18
N GLY A 192 7.41 -32.26 -4.21
CA GLY A 192 6.80 -32.87 -3.03
C GLY A 192 7.61 -34.06 -2.51
N LEU A 193 8.06 -34.95 -3.38
CA LEU A 193 8.92 -36.09 -3.02
C LEU A 193 10.31 -35.64 -2.57
N MET A 194 10.92 -34.65 -3.23
CA MET A 194 12.21 -34.08 -2.82
C MET A 194 12.10 -33.42 -1.46
N GLN A 195 11.02 -32.67 -1.20
CA GLN A 195 10.74 -32.07 0.09
C GLN A 195 10.57 -33.15 1.16
N LEU A 196 9.77 -34.19 0.90
CA LEU A 196 9.61 -35.32 1.80
C LEU A 196 10.96 -36.00 2.10
N GLY A 197 11.81 -36.19 1.08
CA GLY A 197 13.17 -36.71 1.27
C GLY A 197 14.03 -35.82 2.18
N CYS A 198 13.97 -34.49 2.02
CA CYS A 198 14.64 -33.55 2.91
C CYS A 198 14.05 -33.57 4.34
N GLU A 199 12.72 -33.64 4.48
CA GLU A 199 12.01 -33.77 5.76
C GLU A 199 12.49 -35.03 6.51
N ILE A 200 12.52 -36.19 5.83
CA ILE A 200 13.03 -37.46 6.38
C ILE A 200 14.53 -37.36 6.71
N LYS A 201 15.32 -36.70 5.86
CA LYS A 201 16.77 -36.51 6.10
C LYS A 201 17.06 -35.67 7.34
N ASN A 202 16.23 -34.69 7.65
CA ASN A 202 16.49 -33.79 8.77
C ASN A 202 15.78 -34.21 10.06
N ALA A 203 14.70 -35.00 9.96
CA ALA A 203 13.99 -35.50 11.12
C ALA A 203 14.81 -36.54 11.91
N PRO A 204 14.68 -36.55 13.26
CA PRO A 204 15.35 -37.54 14.11
C PRO A 204 14.81 -38.95 13.87
N SER A 205 13.50 -39.06 13.58
CA SER A 205 12.86 -40.30 13.19
C SER A 205 11.62 -40.05 12.35
N PHE A 206 11.13 -41.09 11.68
CA PHE A 206 9.84 -41.09 11.00
C PHE A 206 9.09 -42.40 11.24
N GLY A 207 7.77 -42.37 11.09
CA GLY A 207 6.91 -43.54 11.06
C GLY A 207 6.47 -43.85 9.65
N GLU A 208 6.41 -45.13 9.31
CA GLU A 208 5.87 -45.61 8.03
C GLU A 208 4.52 -46.29 8.28
N GLY A 209 3.51 -45.94 7.50
CA GLY A 209 2.24 -46.64 7.43
C GLY A 209 1.98 -47.09 6.02
N SER A 210 1.61 -48.36 5.82
CA SER A 210 1.17 -48.84 4.51
C SER A 210 -0.21 -49.47 4.60
N ASP A 211 -1.05 -49.17 3.62
CA ASP A 211 -2.38 -49.77 3.47
C ASP A 211 -2.53 -50.27 2.02
N GLY A 212 -3.07 -51.48 1.88
CA GLY A 212 -3.19 -52.17 0.60
C GLY A 212 -4.66 -52.39 0.23
N THR A 213 -5.03 -52.05 -1.00
CA THR A 213 -6.36 -52.35 -1.55
C THR A 213 -6.25 -53.07 -2.88
N THR A 214 -7.17 -53.99 -3.17
CA THR A 214 -7.15 -54.74 -4.43
C THR A 214 -8.07 -54.09 -5.46
N VAL A 215 -7.51 -53.64 -6.58
CA VAL A 215 -8.27 -53.06 -7.70
C VAL A 215 -8.08 -53.97 -8.92
N ARG A 216 -9.15 -54.60 -9.37
CA ARG A 216 -9.16 -55.50 -10.56
C ARG A 216 -8.12 -56.63 -10.48
N GLY A 217 -7.99 -57.25 -9.31
CA GLY A 217 -7.06 -58.35 -9.08
C GLY A 217 -5.60 -57.93 -8.91
N VAL A 218 -5.30 -56.62 -8.91
CA VAL A 218 -3.98 -56.09 -8.60
C VAL A 218 -4.04 -55.36 -7.26
N THR A 219 -3.26 -55.82 -6.29
CA THR A 219 -3.10 -55.13 -5.01
C THR A 219 -2.30 -53.84 -5.23
N GLN A 220 -2.86 -52.71 -4.83
CA GLN A 220 -2.21 -51.40 -4.79
C GLN A 220 -1.86 -51.09 -3.34
N GLU A 221 -0.58 -50.91 -3.06
CA GLU A 221 -0.09 -50.50 -1.74
C GLU A 221 0.12 -49.00 -1.74
N SER A 222 -0.59 -48.33 -0.84
CA SER A 222 -0.35 -46.93 -0.50
C SER A 222 0.64 -46.86 0.66
N CYS A 223 1.66 -46.00 0.53
CA CYS A 223 2.63 -45.73 1.57
C CYS A 223 2.46 -44.29 2.06
N SER A 224 2.45 -44.14 3.38
CA SER A 224 2.37 -42.87 4.09
C SER A 224 3.52 -42.78 5.09
N ILE A 225 4.06 -41.59 5.25
CA ILE A 225 5.17 -41.31 6.15
C ILE A 225 4.72 -40.23 7.13
N THR A 226 4.77 -40.54 8.41
CA THR A 226 4.56 -39.57 9.48
C THR A 226 5.90 -39.08 9.96
N VAL A 227 6.19 -37.81 9.76
CA VAL A 227 7.48 -37.19 10.07
C VAL A 227 7.26 -35.85 10.77
N SER A 228 8.11 -35.50 11.72
CA SER A 228 8.11 -34.16 12.32
C SER A 228 8.67 -33.17 11.31
N VAL A 229 7.92 -32.11 11.01
CA VAL A 229 8.31 -31.10 10.01
C VAL A 229 8.26 -29.69 10.60
N PRO A 230 9.10 -28.77 10.12
CA PRO A 230 9.00 -27.35 10.47
C PRO A 230 7.69 -26.72 9.95
N SER A 231 7.36 -25.52 10.46
CA SER A 231 6.13 -24.80 10.08
C SER A 231 6.18 -24.29 8.63
N TYR A 232 7.37 -23.96 8.12
CA TYR A 232 7.59 -23.28 6.84
C TYR A 232 6.89 -21.90 6.74
N GLU A 233 6.43 -21.35 7.86
CA GLU A 233 5.79 -20.04 7.90
C GLU A 233 6.83 -18.92 7.76
N PRO A 234 6.59 -17.88 6.95
CA PRO A 234 7.54 -16.79 6.80
C PRO A 234 7.87 -16.12 8.14
N GLY A 235 9.15 -16.09 8.50
CA GLY A 235 9.64 -15.46 9.73
C GLY A 235 9.72 -16.38 10.95
N VAL A 236 9.41 -17.67 10.81
CA VAL A 236 9.66 -18.69 11.83
C VAL A 236 11.06 -19.28 11.65
N ASP A 237 11.77 -19.50 12.76
CA ASP A 237 13.06 -20.20 12.76
C ASP A 237 12.83 -21.71 12.71
N ASP A 238 13.07 -22.29 11.53
CA ASP A 238 12.90 -23.73 11.29
C ASP A 238 14.07 -24.57 11.83
N THR A 239 15.11 -23.97 12.43
CA THR A 239 16.26 -24.69 12.97
C THR A 239 15.97 -25.39 14.30
N ASP A 240 15.00 -24.91 15.07
CA ASP A 240 14.59 -25.50 16.35
C ASP A 240 13.60 -26.66 16.13
N GLN A 241 14.10 -27.89 16.25
CA GLN A 241 13.31 -29.11 16.11
C GLN A 241 12.21 -29.27 17.17
N SER A 242 12.29 -28.58 18.31
CA SER A 242 11.25 -28.65 19.34
C SER A 242 9.93 -28.03 18.90
N THR A 243 9.98 -27.15 17.89
CA THR A 243 8.79 -26.50 17.31
C THR A 243 8.12 -27.32 16.21
N TRP A 244 8.76 -28.41 15.77
CA TRP A 244 8.29 -29.21 14.64
C TRP A 244 7.04 -29.99 15.00
N LYS A 245 6.10 -30.08 14.06
CA LYS A 245 4.83 -30.77 14.24
C LYS A 245 4.80 -32.08 13.46
N PRO A 246 4.22 -33.16 14.00
CA PRO A 246 4.07 -34.41 13.26
C PRO A 246 3.07 -34.21 12.13
N VAL A 247 3.51 -34.51 10.90
CA VAL A 247 2.67 -34.43 9.70
C VAL A 247 2.76 -35.75 8.94
N THR A 248 1.61 -36.28 8.54
CA THR A 248 1.52 -37.45 7.67
C THR A 248 1.51 -37.02 6.21
N ARG A 249 2.51 -37.48 5.45
CA ARG A 249 2.69 -37.23 4.03
C ARG A 249 2.40 -38.51 3.26
N PHE A 250 1.80 -38.37 2.09
CA PHE A 250 1.69 -39.46 1.13
C PHE A 250 3.04 -39.64 0.43
N ALA A 251 3.56 -40.87 0.42
CA ALA A 251 4.84 -41.19 -0.20
C ALA A 251 4.66 -41.73 -1.62
N ASP A 252 3.90 -42.82 -1.77
CA ASP A 252 3.68 -43.45 -3.06
C ASP A 252 2.45 -44.37 -3.07
N VAL A 253 1.96 -44.70 -4.26
CA VAL A 253 1.08 -45.85 -4.51
C VAL A 253 1.70 -46.69 -5.60
N ALA A 254 2.01 -47.94 -5.27
CA ALA A 254 2.61 -48.88 -6.21
C ALA A 254 1.82 -50.20 -6.22
N PRO A 255 1.72 -50.88 -7.38
CA PRO A 255 1.20 -52.23 -7.43
C PRO A 255 2.13 -53.16 -6.67
N ALA A 256 1.58 -53.95 -5.75
CA ALA A 256 2.29 -55.03 -5.10
C ALA A 256 2.43 -56.18 -6.11
N LEU A 257 3.56 -56.21 -6.82
CA LEU A 257 3.84 -57.23 -7.84
C LEU A 257 3.87 -58.65 -7.26
N ASP A 258 4.14 -58.80 -5.96
CA ASP A 258 4.01 -60.05 -5.21
C ASP A 258 3.83 -59.75 -3.71
N HIS A 259 2.70 -60.16 -3.14
CA HIS A 259 2.21 -59.87 -1.78
C HIS A 259 2.96 -60.63 -0.67
N THR A 260 4.19 -61.06 -0.92
CA THR A 260 4.98 -61.72 0.13
C THR A 260 5.63 -60.66 1.00
N ALA A 261 5.43 -60.76 2.33
CA ALA A 261 6.09 -59.90 3.31
C ALA A 261 7.62 -59.84 3.15
N GLN A 262 8.22 -60.85 2.50
CA GLN A 262 9.63 -60.90 2.18
C GLN A 262 10.02 -59.94 1.04
N ARG A 263 9.28 -59.90 -0.08
CA ARG A 263 9.55 -58.94 -1.16
C ARG A 263 9.30 -57.49 -0.74
N GLN A 264 8.24 -57.25 0.05
CA GLN A 264 8.00 -55.93 0.64
C GLN A 264 9.18 -55.47 1.52
N PHE A 265 9.76 -56.41 2.28
CA PHE A 265 10.95 -56.13 3.09
C PHE A 265 12.19 -55.91 2.22
N GLU A 266 12.44 -56.75 1.21
CA GLU A 266 13.60 -56.68 0.31
C GLU A 266 13.72 -55.32 -0.41
N GLY A 267 12.60 -54.70 -0.81
CA GLY A 267 12.60 -53.35 -1.39
C GLY A 267 13.13 -52.26 -0.44
N SER A 268 13.12 -52.49 0.87
CA SER A 268 13.64 -51.57 1.89
C SER A 268 15.07 -51.90 2.36
N VAL A 269 15.61 -53.08 2.00
CA VAL A 269 16.85 -53.64 2.56
C VAL A 269 18.12 -52.88 2.16
N GLU A 270 18.09 -52.14 1.05
CA GLU A 270 19.29 -51.49 0.51
C GLU A 270 19.69 -50.20 1.25
N LEU A 271 18.88 -49.70 2.18
CA LEU A 271 19.12 -48.44 2.88
C LEU A 271 19.23 -48.65 4.38
N ASP A 272 20.41 -48.96 4.90
CA ASP A 272 20.60 -49.06 6.37
C ASP A 272 20.23 -47.75 7.09
N ASP A 273 20.40 -46.59 6.45
CA ASP A 273 19.94 -45.28 6.94
C ASP A 273 18.43 -45.20 7.15
N TYR A 274 17.66 -45.93 6.34
CA TYR A 274 16.22 -46.04 6.50
C TYR A 274 15.85 -46.67 7.85
N PHE A 275 16.45 -47.82 8.17
CA PHE A 275 16.17 -48.55 9.42
C PHE A 275 16.70 -47.83 10.66
N ARG A 276 17.76 -47.03 10.54
CA ARG A 276 18.25 -46.18 11.64
C ARG A 276 17.20 -45.17 12.08
N LYS A 277 16.52 -44.55 11.11
CA LYS A 277 15.56 -43.46 11.33
C LYS A 277 14.12 -43.91 11.53
N GLN A 278 13.76 -45.10 11.08
CA GLN A 278 12.42 -45.61 11.25
C GLN A 278 12.10 -45.81 12.73
N GLY A 279 11.25 -44.96 13.32
CA GLY A 279 10.86 -45.01 14.73
C GLY A 279 9.75 -46.01 15.01
N PHE A 280 8.74 -46.06 14.13
CA PHE A 280 7.57 -46.92 14.27
C PHE A 280 7.01 -47.34 12.91
N GLN A 281 6.17 -48.38 12.92
CA GLN A 281 5.44 -48.87 11.75
C GLN A 281 3.96 -49.06 12.12
N HIS A 282 3.05 -48.55 11.29
CA HIS A 282 1.63 -48.83 11.40
C HIS A 282 1.21 -49.76 10.27
N MET A 283 0.91 -51.01 10.63
CA MET A 283 0.47 -52.05 9.70
C MET A 283 -0.85 -52.64 10.20
N ASP A 284 -1.62 -53.22 9.28
CA ASP A 284 -2.80 -53.98 9.64
C ASP A 284 -2.43 -55.22 10.49
N HIS A 285 -3.39 -55.74 11.25
CA HIS A 285 -3.16 -56.91 12.12
C HIS A 285 -3.09 -58.25 11.36
N ALA A 286 -3.02 -58.21 10.03
CA ALA A 286 -2.91 -59.39 9.19
C ALA A 286 -1.60 -60.15 9.45
N LYS A 287 -1.61 -61.45 9.12
CA LYS A 287 -0.45 -62.34 9.32
C LYS A 287 0.80 -61.82 8.61
N ASP A 288 0.63 -61.23 7.43
CA ASP A 288 1.73 -60.68 6.63
C ASP A 288 2.26 -59.37 7.22
N GLY A 289 1.39 -58.49 7.71
CA GLY A 289 1.79 -57.28 8.45
C GLY A 289 2.63 -57.62 9.70
N LYS A 290 2.20 -58.62 10.48
CA LYS A 290 2.98 -59.13 11.63
C LYS A 290 4.33 -59.72 11.21
N LYS A 291 4.39 -60.42 10.08
CA LYS A 291 5.63 -60.99 9.54
C LYS A 291 6.59 -59.87 9.09
N LYS A 292 6.10 -58.86 8.36
CA LYS A 292 6.88 -57.68 7.94
C LYS A 292 7.44 -56.93 9.16
N PHE A 293 6.61 -56.69 10.18
CA PHE A 293 7.05 -56.02 11.41
C PHE A 293 8.21 -56.76 12.10
N ARG A 294 8.12 -58.09 12.20
CA ARG A 294 9.20 -58.91 12.78
C ARG A 294 10.48 -58.83 11.96
N LEU A 295 10.40 -58.94 10.63
CA LEU A 295 11.57 -58.82 9.75
C LEU A 295 12.24 -57.43 9.85
N SER A 296 11.43 -56.37 9.90
CA SER A 296 11.91 -54.99 10.10
C SER A 296 12.61 -54.84 11.46
N LYS A 297 12.04 -55.41 12.53
CA LYS A 297 12.63 -55.40 13.87
C LYS A 297 13.99 -56.11 13.89
N GLU A 298 14.06 -57.33 13.35
CA GLU A 298 15.30 -58.11 13.27
C GLU A 298 16.39 -57.40 12.44
N ARG A 299 16.00 -56.69 11.37
CA ARG A 299 16.94 -55.88 10.59
C ARG A 299 17.42 -54.67 11.36
N LYS A 300 16.52 -53.93 12.01
CA LYS A 300 16.87 -52.76 12.82
C LYS A 300 17.83 -53.14 13.95
N GLU A 301 17.55 -54.24 14.66
CA GLU A 301 18.46 -54.77 15.68
C GLU A 301 19.85 -55.06 15.11
N ARG A 302 19.94 -55.71 13.94
CA ARG A 302 21.24 -55.95 13.28
C ARG A 302 21.98 -54.67 12.91
N VAL A 303 21.28 -53.66 12.38
CA VAL A 303 21.89 -52.37 12.02
C VAL A 303 22.40 -51.64 13.26
N VAL A 304 21.58 -51.56 14.32
CA VAL A 304 21.95 -50.92 15.59
C VAL A 304 23.13 -51.63 16.25
N ASN A 305 23.10 -52.97 16.34
CA ASN A 305 24.19 -53.74 16.93
C ASN A 305 25.50 -53.56 16.14
N ARG A 306 25.44 -53.49 14.81
CA ARG A 306 26.62 -53.22 13.97
C ARG A 306 27.18 -51.82 14.21
N ASP A 307 26.33 -50.81 14.36
CA ASP A 307 26.77 -49.43 14.59
C ASP A 307 27.37 -49.27 16.00
N LEU A 308 26.74 -49.84 17.02
CA LEU A 308 27.30 -49.91 18.38
C LEU A 308 28.62 -50.67 18.43
N ALA A 309 28.73 -51.77 17.68
CA ALA A 309 29.99 -52.52 17.58
C ALA A 309 31.09 -51.69 16.93
N LYS A 310 30.79 -50.92 15.87
CA LYS A 310 31.75 -50.00 15.25
C LYS A 310 32.19 -48.90 16.21
N GLU A 311 31.26 -48.30 16.94
CA GLU A 311 31.56 -47.27 17.94
C GLU A 311 32.46 -47.83 19.06
N LYS A 312 32.11 -49.01 19.60
CA LYS A 312 32.92 -49.70 20.60
C LYS A 312 34.31 -50.05 20.06
N MET A 313 34.42 -50.59 18.84
CA MET A 313 35.72 -50.89 18.23
C MET A 313 36.57 -49.64 18.00
N SER A 314 35.95 -48.47 17.75
CA SER A 314 36.69 -47.21 17.55
C SER A 314 37.35 -46.67 18.81
N THR A 315 36.86 -47.06 19.99
CA THR A 315 37.41 -46.66 21.30
C THR A 315 38.31 -47.74 21.92
N MET A 316 38.29 -48.95 21.37
CA MET A 316 39.11 -50.07 21.84
C MET A 316 40.53 -49.99 21.30
N THR A 317 41.49 -50.40 22.13
CA THR A 317 42.87 -50.63 21.65
C THR A 317 42.94 -51.94 20.86
N VAL A 318 44.01 -52.11 20.06
CA VAL A 318 44.23 -53.34 19.27
C VAL A 318 44.24 -54.57 20.17
N ASP A 319 44.84 -54.49 21.36
CA ASP A 319 44.91 -55.59 22.32
C ASP A 319 43.54 -55.96 22.90
N ASP A 320 42.67 -54.97 23.10
CA ASP A 320 41.30 -55.22 23.57
C ASP A 320 40.45 -55.88 22.48
N ILE A 321 40.66 -55.51 21.22
CA ILE A 321 40.00 -56.14 20.08
C ILE A 321 40.42 -57.61 19.98
N LEU A 322 41.72 -57.90 20.12
CA LEU A 322 42.23 -59.27 20.11
C LEU A 322 41.64 -60.09 21.28
N ARG A 323 41.63 -59.55 22.50
CA ARG A 323 41.03 -60.21 23.67
C ARG A 323 39.52 -60.47 23.54
N GLU A 324 38.76 -59.57 22.91
CA GLU A 324 37.35 -59.82 22.64
C GLU A 324 37.14 -60.82 21.50
N SER A 325 38.02 -60.85 20.50
CA SER A 325 37.95 -61.85 19.41
C SER A 325 38.19 -63.28 19.90
N GLU A 326 39.05 -63.45 20.90
CA GLU A 326 39.29 -64.75 21.57
C GLU A 326 38.06 -65.27 22.34
N LYS A 327 37.10 -64.40 22.70
CA LYS A 327 35.86 -64.78 23.37
C LYS A 327 34.77 -65.24 22.41
N ILE A 328 34.96 -65.08 21.09
CA ILE A 328 33.99 -65.52 20.08
C ILE A 328 34.05 -67.05 20.00
N SER A 329 32.97 -67.72 20.37
CA SER A 329 32.93 -69.18 20.31
C SER A 329 32.68 -69.68 18.88
N ASP A 330 33.10 -70.90 18.58
CA ASP A 330 32.77 -71.58 17.31
C ASP A 330 31.25 -71.62 17.06
N ALA A 331 30.45 -71.72 18.14
CA ALA A 331 29.00 -71.68 18.04
C ALA A 331 28.48 -70.33 17.53
N ASP A 332 29.12 -69.22 17.92
CA ASP A 332 28.77 -67.88 17.45
C ASP A 332 29.15 -67.67 15.98
N ILE A 333 30.30 -68.20 15.56
CA ILE A 333 30.76 -68.19 14.16
C ILE A 333 29.79 -68.99 13.28
N LEU A 334 29.40 -70.20 13.72
CA LEU A 334 28.45 -71.06 13.02
C LEU A 334 27.04 -70.45 12.94
N LYS A 335 26.63 -69.71 13.97
CA LYS A 335 25.36 -68.98 14.00
C LYS A 335 25.39 -67.79 13.03
N ALA A 336 26.49 -67.03 12.98
CA ALA A 336 26.66 -65.91 12.07
C ALA A 336 26.77 -66.35 10.60
N ALA A 337 27.42 -67.49 10.33
CA ALA A 337 27.54 -68.09 9.00
C ALA A 337 26.22 -68.67 8.45
N GLY A 338 25.13 -68.63 9.23
CA GLY A 338 23.80 -69.05 8.79
C GLY A 338 23.71 -70.54 8.50
N LYS A 339 23.73 -71.39 9.54
CA LYS A 339 23.41 -72.84 9.51
C LYS A 339 23.63 -73.52 8.15
N LYS A 340 24.89 -73.55 7.70
CA LYS A 340 25.40 -74.48 6.67
C LYS A 340 26.93 -74.43 6.55
N PHE A 341 27.66 -74.17 7.64
CA PHE A 341 29.08 -74.45 7.64
C PHE A 341 29.26 -75.92 8.04
N LYS A 342 29.53 -76.79 7.07
CA LYS A 342 30.03 -78.14 7.36
C LYS A 342 31.36 -77.96 8.10
N SER A 343 31.57 -78.74 9.15
CA SER A 343 32.76 -78.66 10.00
C SER A 343 34.03 -78.65 9.16
N ILE A 344 35.00 -77.80 9.52
CA ILE A 344 36.33 -77.70 8.90
C ILE A 344 37.05 -79.06 8.86
N THR A 345 36.66 -80.00 9.72
CA THR A 345 37.12 -81.39 9.73
C THR A 345 36.85 -82.17 8.43
N GLU A 346 35.92 -81.73 7.57
CA GLU A 346 35.65 -82.37 6.27
C GLU A 346 36.50 -81.81 5.12
N MET A 347 37.33 -80.79 5.33
CA MET A 347 38.07 -80.10 4.24
C MET A 347 39.52 -80.53 4.03
N SER A 348 40.04 -81.53 4.76
CA SER A 348 41.39 -82.07 4.49
C SER A 348 41.48 -83.59 4.60
N PRO A 349 41.51 -84.32 3.48
CA PRO A 349 42.23 -85.58 3.39
C PRO A 349 43.24 -85.51 2.24
N SER A 350 44.33 -84.75 2.40
CA SER A 350 45.52 -84.89 1.56
C SER A 350 46.77 -84.30 2.21
N LEU A 351 47.18 -84.88 3.34
CA LEU A 351 48.59 -84.88 3.73
C LEU A 351 48.95 -86.32 4.04
N THR A 352 49.12 -87.08 2.96
CA THR A 352 49.73 -88.40 2.99
C THR A 352 51.17 -88.22 3.44
N VAL A 353 51.46 -88.67 4.65
CA VAL A 353 52.80 -88.98 5.13
C VAL A 353 53.40 -90.01 4.17
N VAL A 354 54.34 -89.61 3.33
CA VAL A 354 55.24 -90.55 2.65
C VAL A 354 56.39 -90.81 3.60
N GLY A 355 56.33 -91.96 4.26
CA GLY A 355 57.46 -92.52 5.00
C GLY A 355 58.59 -92.85 4.04
N SER A 356 59.77 -92.29 4.31
CA SER A 356 61.03 -92.73 3.74
C SER A 356 61.53 -93.95 4.51
N ALA A 357 61.55 -95.10 3.85
CA ALA A 357 62.24 -96.30 4.31
C ALA A 357 63.70 -96.28 3.80
N SER A 358 64.60 -96.44 4.78
CA SER A 358 65.95 -97.02 4.80
C SER A 358 66.68 -97.39 3.50
N VAL A 359 67.92 -96.90 3.38
CA VAL A 359 69.13 -97.72 3.15
C VAL A 359 70.16 -97.34 4.20
#